data_AF-A0AAV6CCU2-F1
#
_entry.id   AF-A0AAV6CCU2-F1
#
_cell.length_a   1.000
_cell.length_b   1.000
_cell.length_c   1.000
_cell.angle_alpha   90.00
_cell.angle_beta   90.00
_cell.angle_gamma   90.00
#
_symmetry.space_group_name_H-M   'P 1'
#
loop_
_entity.id
_entity.type
_entity.pdbx_description
1 polymer ?
#
loop_
_entity_poly.entity_id
_entity_poly.type
_entity_poly.pdbx_seq_one_letter_code
_entity_poly.pdbx_strand_id
1 'polypeptide(L)'
;MKILLRKNARSDHGFTMVEVALAMGVVVIAMVAILGILPAGMETQKENRDTSLVGDDAAIFMNAIRTGARGMDYLTNHVEEVFLVQKQVDRTGRLVSQLKKVSIGTRFRSGEEVVGSLMAPAIRRPILPYSQPSPYFRTNVQAIVRSINRSTVDRRDANDPNIFRYRLTTELNPAQPLPNPYDSKASDTNIANLHTNEMLFAANSVANLHELRLTIEWPVYQVNNEWRVGRNRKTYRTLLNGNVTNIAGYYFFEPNSYTNAALALLPQQFR
;
A
#
# COMPACT_ATOMS: atom_id res chain seq x y z
N MET A 1 54.28 80.01 -13.41
CA MET A 1 52.92 79.41 -13.34
C MET A 1 53.03 78.08 -12.60
N LYS A 2 52.70 78.04 -11.31
CA LYS A 2 52.82 76.84 -10.45
C LYS A 2 51.48 76.11 -10.44
N ILE A 3 51.40 74.95 -11.08
CA ILE A 3 50.22 74.08 -11.05
C ILE A 3 50.30 73.24 -9.77
N LEU A 4 49.38 73.48 -8.84
CA LEU A 4 49.21 72.69 -7.62
C LEU A 4 48.43 71.41 -7.94
N LEU A 5 49.12 70.28 -8.00
CA LEU A 5 48.53 68.94 -8.03
C LEU A 5 47.91 68.63 -6.66
N ARG A 6 46.58 68.72 -6.56
CA ARG A 6 45.81 68.31 -5.38
C ARG A 6 45.78 66.78 -5.31
N LYS A 7 46.62 66.19 -4.46
CA LYS A 7 46.54 64.77 -4.08
C LYS A 7 45.24 64.56 -3.29
N ASN A 8 44.23 63.95 -3.91
CA ASN A 8 43.12 63.36 -3.18
C ASN A 8 43.63 62.11 -2.46
N ALA A 9 44.02 62.26 -1.19
CA ALA A 9 44.21 61.12 -0.31
C ALA A 9 42.83 60.52 -0.05
N ARG A 10 42.48 59.45 -0.78
CA ARG A 10 41.40 58.57 -0.35
C ARG A 10 41.86 57.91 0.95
N SER A 11 41.10 58.10 2.00
CA SER A 11 41.25 57.30 3.22
C SER A 11 40.81 55.87 2.90
N ASP A 12 41.76 55.03 2.51
CA ASP A 12 41.55 53.58 2.49
C ASP A 12 41.44 53.12 3.95
N HIS A 13 40.21 53.06 4.45
CA HIS A 13 39.91 52.44 5.72
C HIS A 13 39.87 50.93 5.51
N GLY A 14 40.94 50.24 5.92
CA GLY A 14 40.97 48.79 6.04
C GLY A 14 40.16 48.32 7.25
N PHE A 15 39.62 47.10 7.18
CA PHE A 15 38.91 46.48 8.30
C PHE A 15 39.85 46.29 9.50
N THR A 16 39.36 46.62 10.69
CA THR A 16 40.09 46.35 11.93
C THR A 16 40.11 44.85 12.22
N MET A 17 41.15 44.37 12.89
CA MET A 17 41.30 42.96 13.25
C MET A 17 40.09 42.43 14.05
N VAL A 18 39.48 43.30 14.87
CA VAL A 18 38.28 43.00 15.67
C VAL A 18 37.05 42.84 14.78
N GLU A 19 36.84 43.71 13.79
CA GLU A 19 35.73 43.60 12.84
C GLU A 19 35.83 42.31 12.02
N VAL A 20 37.03 41.96 11.54
CA VAL A 20 37.25 40.70 10.81
C VAL A 20 36.98 39.49 11.71
N ALA A 21 37.45 39.52 12.96
CA ALA A 21 37.20 38.43 13.90
C ALA A 21 35.71 38.25 14.20
N LEU A 22 34.97 39.35 14.38
CA LEU A 22 33.53 39.32 14.63
C LEU A 22 32.76 38.85 13.39
N ALA A 23 33.15 39.30 12.19
CA ALA A 23 32.56 38.84 10.93
C ALA A 23 32.75 37.34 10.71
N MET A 24 33.97 36.82 10.94
CA MET A 24 34.25 35.39 10.86
C MET A 24 33.45 34.60 11.90
N GLY A 25 33.30 35.12 13.12
CA GLY A 25 32.47 34.51 14.17
C GLY A 25 31.01 34.35 13.74
N VAL A 26 30.41 35.39 13.16
CA VAL A 26 29.02 35.36 12.66
C VAL A 26 28.86 34.37 11.51
N VAL A 27 29.80 34.34 10.56
CA VAL A 27 29.76 33.40 9.42
C VAL A 27 29.81 31.95 9.89
N VAL A 28 30.66 31.63 10.86
CA VAL A 28 30.76 30.26 11.41
C VAL A 28 29.45 29.85 12.07
N ILE A 29 28.84 30.72 12.87
CA ILE A 29 27.55 30.42 13.52
C ILE A 29 26.45 30.18 12.47
N ALA A 30 26.39 31.03 11.43
CA ALA A 30 25.41 30.88 10.36
C ALA A 30 25.58 29.58 9.56
N MET A 31 26.83 29.19 9.24
CA MET A 31 27.11 27.93 8.56
C MET A 31 26.68 26.72 9.40
N VAL A 32 26.98 26.71 10.71
CA VAL A 32 26.54 25.64 11.61
C VAL A 32 25.01 25.54 11.65
N ALA A 33 24.31 26.68 11.68
CA ALA A 33 22.85 26.70 11.65
C ALA A 33 22.29 26.10 10.35
N ILE A 34 22.80 26.49 9.18
CA ILE A 34 22.32 26.00 7.87
C ILE A 34 22.63 24.50 7.69
N LEU A 35 23.86 24.09 8.00
CA LEU A 35 24.26 22.69 7.92
C LEU A 35 23.53 21.81 8.93
N GLY A 36 23.13 22.37 10.08
CA GLY A 36 22.35 21.66 11.09
C GLY A 36 20.92 21.34 10.64
N ILE A 37 20.27 22.23 9.88
CA ILE A 37 18.88 22.03 9.42
C ILE A 37 18.78 21.26 8.08
N LEU A 38 19.85 21.27 7.27
CA LEU A 38 19.86 20.65 5.95
C LEU A 38 19.52 19.14 5.97
N PRO A 39 20.04 18.32 6.91
CA PRO A 39 19.66 16.92 7.01
C PRO A 39 18.15 16.71 7.21
N ALA A 40 17.53 17.48 8.11
CA ALA A 40 16.10 17.41 8.36
C ALA A 40 15.26 17.86 7.14
N GLY A 41 15.71 18.92 6.45
CA GLY A 41 15.09 19.37 5.21
C GLY A 41 15.16 18.32 4.10
N MET A 42 16.28 17.61 3.97
CA MET A 42 16.43 16.53 2.98
C MET A 42 15.56 15.31 3.30
N GLU A 43 15.47 14.93 4.57
CA GLU A 43 14.65 13.80 5.00
C GLU A 43 13.16 14.05 4.75
N THR A 44 12.67 15.24 5.09
CA THR A 44 11.28 15.65 4.81
C THR A 44 10.97 15.72 3.32
N GLN A 45 11.90 16.24 2.49
CA GLN A 45 11.74 16.22 1.03
C GLN A 45 11.67 14.79 0.48
N LYS A 46 12.54 13.91 0.96
CA LYS A 46 12.53 12.50 0.57
C LYS A 46 11.21 11.82 0.98
N GLU A 47 10.74 12.03 2.21
CA GLU A 47 9.49 11.45 2.70
C GLU A 47 8.28 11.96 1.91
N ASN A 48 8.24 13.25 1.57
CA ASN A 48 7.20 13.83 0.73
C ASN A 48 7.20 13.25 -0.68
N ARG A 49 8.40 13.06 -1.27
CA ARG A 49 8.55 12.41 -2.58
C ARG A 49 8.08 10.96 -2.52
N ASP A 50 8.54 10.18 -1.55
CA ASP A 50 8.18 8.77 -1.38
C ASP A 50 6.67 8.60 -1.15
N THR A 51 6.05 9.50 -0.37
CA THR A 51 4.60 9.49 -0.11
C THR A 51 3.78 9.80 -1.36
N SER A 52 4.24 10.75 -2.19
CA SER A 52 3.59 11.10 -3.45
C SER A 52 3.70 9.96 -4.46
N LEU A 53 4.90 9.37 -4.58
CA LEU A 53 5.19 8.22 -5.43
C LEU A 53 4.28 7.03 -5.10
N VAL A 54 4.13 6.72 -3.81
CA VAL A 54 3.21 5.67 -3.34
C VAL A 54 1.74 6.01 -3.66
N GLY A 55 1.36 7.29 -3.65
CA GLY A 55 0.04 7.75 -4.04
C GLY A 55 -0.27 7.48 -5.52
N ASP A 56 0.66 7.84 -6.38
CA ASP A 56 0.52 7.64 -7.83
C ASP A 56 0.48 6.15 -8.18
N ASP A 57 1.40 5.37 -7.61
CA ASP A 57 1.46 3.93 -7.85
C ASP A 57 0.20 3.22 -7.29
N ALA A 58 -0.34 3.66 -6.15
CA ALA A 58 -1.60 3.13 -5.62
C ALA A 58 -2.77 3.31 -6.59
N ALA A 59 -2.87 4.48 -7.24
CA ALA A 59 -3.92 4.74 -8.21
C ALA A 59 -3.85 3.78 -9.40
N ILE A 60 -2.64 3.44 -9.86
CA ILE A 60 -2.41 2.44 -10.90
C ILE A 60 -2.96 1.08 -10.47
N PHE A 61 -2.58 0.57 -9.29
CA PHE A 61 -3.07 -0.73 -8.81
C PHE A 61 -4.58 -0.75 -8.57
N MET A 62 -5.16 0.33 -8.05
CA MET A 62 -6.61 0.45 -7.88
C MET A 62 -7.34 0.34 -9.21
N ASN A 63 -6.83 1.00 -10.25
CA ASN A 63 -7.39 0.93 -11.59
C ASN A 63 -7.19 -0.46 -12.21
N ALA A 64 -5.99 -1.03 -12.07
CA ALA A 64 -5.65 -2.36 -12.57
C ALA A 64 -6.60 -3.44 -12.01
N ILE A 65 -6.86 -3.40 -10.70
CA ILE A 65 -7.77 -4.32 -10.03
C ILE A 65 -9.22 -4.09 -10.48
N ARG A 66 -9.65 -2.83 -10.63
CA ARG A 66 -11.02 -2.51 -11.06
C ARG A 66 -11.33 -2.97 -12.48
N THR A 67 -10.35 -2.93 -13.38
CA THR A 67 -10.55 -3.23 -14.81
C THR A 67 -10.07 -4.62 -15.21
N GLY A 68 -9.51 -5.41 -14.28
CA GLY A 68 -8.95 -6.72 -14.57
C GLY A 68 -7.67 -6.67 -15.40
N ALA A 69 -6.86 -5.61 -15.25
CA ALA A 69 -5.50 -5.46 -15.79
C ALA A 69 -5.32 -5.44 -17.31
N ARG A 70 -6.40 -5.34 -18.10
CA ARG A 70 -6.31 -5.34 -19.57
C ARG A 70 -5.34 -4.24 -20.05
N GLY A 71 -4.25 -4.64 -20.71
CA GLY A 71 -3.25 -3.73 -21.25
C GLY A 71 -2.22 -3.19 -20.23
N MET A 72 -2.10 -3.82 -19.05
CA MET A 72 -1.14 -3.41 -18.01
C MET A 72 0.07 -4.35 -17.88
N ASP A 73 0.53 -4.93 -19.00
CA ASP A 73 1.65 -5.88 -19.04
C ASP A 73 2.97 -5.32 -18.50
N TYR A 74 3.11 -4.00 -18.49
CA TYR A 74 4.27 -3.34 -17.89
C TYR A 74 4.40 -3.63 -16.39
N LEU A 75 3.31 -3.96 -15.68
CA LEU A 75 3.33 -4.32 -14.26
C LEU A 75 4.23 -5.52 -13.96
N THR A 76 4.44 -6.42 -14.93
CA THR A 76 5.35 -7.57 -14.79
C THR A 76 6.80 -7.15 -14.52
N ASN A 77 7.20 -5.96 -14.95
CA ASN A 77 8.53 -5.41 -14.70
C ASN A 77 8.65 -4.74 -13.32
N HIS A 78 7.53 -4.46 -12.64
CA HIS A 78 7.52 -3.74 -11.36
C HIS A 78 7.24 -4.67 -10.18
N VAL A 79 6.40 -5.68 -10.36
CA VAL A 79 6.10 -6.67 -9.32
C VAL A 79 7.16 -7.75 -9.30
N GLU A 80 7.96 -7.78 -8.24
CA GLU A 80 9.07 -8.73 -8.08
C GLU A 80 8.59 -10.09 -7.56
N GLU A 81 7.68 -10.07 -6.58
CA GLU A 81 7.21 -11.29 -5.93
C GLU A 81 5.83 -11.09 -5.31
N VAL A 82 4.97 -12.11 -5.40
CA VAL A 82 3.66 -12.13 -4.77
C VAL A 82 3.59 -13.31 -3.80
N PHE A 83 3.05 -13.05 -2.63
CA PHE A 83 2.89 -13.99 -1.54
C PHE A 83 1.42 -14.12 -1.15
N LEU A 84 1.00 -15.35 -0.91
CA LEU A 84 -0.18 -15.66 -0.14
C LEU A 84 0.20 -15.78 1.34
N VAL A 85 -0.37 -14.93 2.20
CA VAL A 85 -0.13 -14.94 3.64
C VAL A 85 -1.38 -15.41 4.36
N GLN A 86 -1.28 -16.54 5.05
CA GLN A 86 -2.33 -17.10 5.88
C GLN A 86 -2.02 -16.82 7.35
N LYS A 87 -2.99 -16.19 8.02
CA LYS A 87 -2.94 -15.85 9.45
C LYS A 87 -4.10 -16.53 10.16
N GLN A 88 -3.87 -16.90 11.40
CA GLN A 88 -4.89 -17.31 12.34
C GLN A 88 -5.32 -16.09 13.15
N VAL A 89 -6.61 -15.80 13.20
CA VAL A 89 -7.20 -14.69 13.94
C VAL A 89 -8.27 -15.19 14.90
N ASP A 90 -8.43 -14.54 16.05
CA ASP A 90 -9.51 -14.84 16.98
C ASP A 90 -10.86 -14.24 16.52
N ARG A 91 -11.91 -14.40 17.34
CA ARG A 91 -13.25 -13.82 17.07
C ARG A 91 -13.26 -12.29 17.02
N THR A 92 -12.31 -11.63 17.68
CA THR A 92 -12.15 -10.17 17.65
C THR A 92 -11.34 -9.70 16.44
N GLY A 93 -10.81 -10.63 15.64
CA GLY A 93 -9.95 -10.34 14.50
C GLY A 93 -8.50 -10.07 14.87
N ARG A 94 -8.11 -10.28 16.14
CA ARG A 94 -6.73 -10.17 16.60
C ARG A 94 -5.92 -11.35 16.07
N LEU A 95 -4.69 -11.08 15.64
CA LEU A 95 -3.77 -12.12 15.18
C LEU A 95 -3.40 -13.04 16.34
N VAL A 96 -3.59 -14.35 16.15
CA VAL A 96 -3.19 -15.41 17.08
C VAL A 96 -1.87 -16.03 16.63
N SER A 97 -1.72 -16.30 15.33
CA SER A 97 -0.48 -16.84 14.76
C SER A 97 -0.41 -16.56 13.25
N GLN A 98 0.79 -16.43 12.69
CA GLN A 98 0.99 -16.48 11.23
C GLN A 98 1.40 -17.90 10.86
N LEU A 99 0.61 -18.55 10.01
CA LEU A 99 0.74 -19.99 9.77
C LEU A 99 1.51 -20.33 8.52
N LYS A 100 1.33 -19.53 7.46
CA LYS A 100 1.96 -19.82 6.17
C LYS A 100 2.19 -18.54 5.37
N LYS A 101 3.36 -18.41 4.77
CA LYS A 101 3.67 -17.46 3.72
C LYS A 101 4.18 -18.24 2.53
N VAL A 102 3.47 -18.20 1.41
CA VAL A 102 3.79 -18.96 0.19
C VAL A 102 4.03 -17.98 -0.93
N SER A 103 5.17 -18.10 -1.62
CA SER A 103 5.38 -17.37 -2.88
C SER A 103 4.49 -18.00 -3.94
N ILE A 104 3.62 -17.19 -4.55
CA ILE A 104 2.65 -17.61 -5.58
C ILE A 104 2.99 -17.06 -6.97
N GLY A 105 4.02 -16.22 -7.08
CA GLY A 105 4.53 -15.75 -8.37
C GLY A 105 5.75 -14.85 -8.23
N THR A 106 6.75 -15.07 -9.07
CA THR A 106 8.02 -14.30 -9.14
C THR A 106 8.40 -13.88 -10.56
N ARG A 107 7.72 -14.42 -11.58
CA ARG A 107 7.94 -14.14 -13.00
C ARG A 107 6.61 -14.17 -13.73
N PHE A 108 6.00 -13.00 -13.84
CA PHE A 108 4.72 -12.83 -14.49
C PHE A 108 4.91 -12.66 -16.00
N ARG A 109 4.02 -13.28 -16.78
CA ARG A 109 4.04 -13.21 -18.25
C ARG A 109 3.19 -12.05 -18.78
N SER A 110 2.17 -11.66 -18.03
CA SER A 110 1.26 -10.57 -18.38
C SER A 110 0.77 -9.83 -17.14
N GLY A 111 0.15 -8.67 -17.36
CA GLY A 111 -0.44 -7.85 -16.30
C GLY A 111 -1.63 -8.55 -15.63
N GLU A 112 -2.35 -9.39 -16.37
CA GLU A 112 -3.45 -10.19 -15.85
C GLU A 112 -2.97 -11.22 -14.82
N GLU A 113 -1.83 -11.89 -15.04
CA GLU A 113 -1.29 -12.81 -14.03
C GLU A 113 -0.93 -12.06 -12.74
N VAL A 114 -0.37 -10.85 -12.85
CA VAL A 114 -0.03 -10.02 -11.69
C VAL A 114 -1.29 -9.68 -10.90
N VAL A 115 -2.24 -9.00 -11.54
CA VAL A 115 -3.46 -8.53 -10.87
C VAL A 115 -4.32 -9.71 -10.41
N GLY A 116 -4.41 -10.75 -11.24
CA GLY A 116 -5.08 -12.00 -10.93
C GLY A 116 -4.57 -12.66 -9.66
N SER A 117 -3.24 -12.58 -9.42
CA SER A 117 -2.62 -13.06 -8.18
C SER A 117 -2.93 -12.14 -6.99
N LEU A 118 -2.89 -10.82 -7.20
CA LEU A 118 -3.19 -9.81 -6.17
C LEU A 118 -4.64 -9.89 -5.66
N MET A 119 -5.55 -10.36 -6.51
CA MET A 119 -6.97 -10.40 -6.25
C MET A 119 -7.46 -11.67 -5.56
N ALA A 120 -6.56 -12.59 -5.19
CA ALA A 120 -6.96 -13.82 -4.51
C ALA A 120 -7.77 -13.49 -3.23
N PRO A 121 -8.97 -14.06 -3.07
CA PRO A 121 -9.92 -13.62 -2.05
C PRO A 121 -9.39 -13.89 -0.65
N ALA A 122 -9.69 -12.98 0.27
CA ALA A 122 -9.40 -13.15 1.68
C ALA A 122 -10.35 -14.19 2.29
N ILE A 123 -9.96 -15.47 2.25
CA ILE A 123 -10.78 -16.53 2.82
C ILE A 123 -10.82 -16.39 4.35
N ARG A 124 -12.03 -16.32 4.91
CA ARG A 124 -12.31 -16.55 6.34
C ARG A 124 -12.99 -17.88 6.56
N ARG A 125 -12.29 -18.84 7.15
CA ARG A 125 -12.84 -20.17 7.48
C ARG A 125 -12.66 -20.48 8.97
N PRO A 126 -13.69 -21.00 9.66
CA PRO A 126 -13.52 -21.57 11.00
C PRO A 126 -12.70 -22.87 10.91
N ILE A 127 -11.94 -23.17 11.97
CA ILE A 127 -10.98 -24.28 11.99
C ILE A 127 -11.64 -25.62 12.37
N LEU A 128 -12.80 -25.63 13.04
CA LEU A 128 -13.49 -26.85 13.49
C LEU A 128 -15.03 -26.68 13.62
N PRO A 129 -15.82 -27.77 13.62
CA PRO A 129 -17.25 -27.70 13.84
C PRO A 129 -17.62 -27.45 15.33
N TYR A 130 -18.31 -26.33 15.53
CA TYR A 130 -19.36 -26.04 16.53
C TYR A 130 -19.09 -25.98 18.05
N SER A 131 -18.08 -26.60 18.68
CA SER A 131 -18.07 -26.66 20.17
C SER A 131 -16.97 -25.88 20.92
N GLN A 132 -16.04 -25.23 20.24
CA GLN A 132 -15.02 -24.37 20.86
C GLN A 132 -14.93 -23.03 20.13
N PRO A 133 -14.42 -21.94 20.76
CA PRO A 133 -14.11 -20.69 20.07
C PRO A 133 -13.01 -20.93 19.03
N SER A 134 -13.42 -21.40 17.85
CA SER A 134 -12.51 -21.76 16.78
C SER A 134 -11.88 -20.49 16.20
N PRO A 135 -10.54 -20.41 16.10
CA PRO A 135 -9.89 -19.33 15.38
C PRO A 135 -10.33 -19.33 13.92
N TYR A 136 -10.34 -18.17 13.27
CA TYR A 136 -10.55 -18.04 11.83
C TYR A 136 -9.20 -17.97 11.12
N PHE A 137 -9.09 -18.57 9.94
CA PHE A 137 -8.02 -18.17 9.03
C PHE A 137 -8.39 -16.85 8.36
N ARG A 138 -7.42 -15.96 8.19
CA ARG A 138 -7.49 -14.82 7.29
C ARG A 138 -6.37 -14.96 6.29
N THR A 139 -6.70 -14.91 5.01
CA THR A 139 -5.72 -14.87 3.94
C THR A 139 -5.62 -13.44 3.40
N ASN A 140 -4.42 -12.96 3.16
CA ASN A 140 -4.18 -11.72 2.46
C ASN A 140 -3.06 -11.92 1.44
N VAL A 141 -3.13 -11.23 0.31
CA VAL A 141 -2.07 -11.27 -0.69
C VAL A 141 -1.11 -10.11 -0.43
N GLN A 142 0.18 -10.37 -0.53
CA GLN A 142 1.23 -9.36 -0.39
C GLN A 142 2.13 -9.40 -1.61
N ALA A 143 2.47 -8.27 -2.17
CA ALA A 143 3.41 -8.17 -3.27
C ALA A 143 4.55 -7.22 -2.92
N ILE A 144 5.75 -7.56 -3.38
CA ILE A 144 6.90 -6.68 -3.36
C ILE A 144 6.97 -6.00 -4.72
N VAL A 145 6.91 -4.68 -4.68
CA VAL A 145 6.77 -3.86 -5.89
C VAL A 145 7.84 -2.79 -5.88
N ARG A 146 8.56 -2.70 -6.99
CA ARG A 146 9.41 -1.55 -7.31
C ARG A 146 8.52 -0.44 -7.81
N SER A 147 8.82 0.80 -7.42
CA SER A 147 8.00 1.91 -7.90
C SER A 147 7.90 1.96 -9.42
N ILE A 148 6.70 2.31 -9.88
CA ILE A 148 6.33 2.41 -11.29
C ILE A 148 6.84 3.75 -11.83
N ASN A 149 6.57 4.84 -11.11
CA ASN A 149 6.87 6.19 -11.57
C ASN A 149 8.31 6.64 -11.23
N ARG A 150 9.31 5.88 -11.69
CA ARG A 150 10.73 6.08 -11.33
C ARG A 150 11.30 7.43 -11.80
N SER A 151 12.28 7.93 -11.06
CA SER A 151 13.20 8.95 -11.58
C SER A 151 14.13 8.35 -12.62
N THR A 152 14.53 9.14 -13.61
CA THR A 152 15.46 8.73 -14.70
C THR A 152 16.85 8.32 -14.18
N VAL A 153 17.19 8.67 -12.93
CA VAL A 153 18.45 8.26 -12.26
C VAL A 153 18.40 6.80 -11.77
N ASP A 154 17.22 6.25 -11.45
CA ASP A 154 17.01 4.89 -10.91
C ASP A 154 16.94 3.81 -12.03
N ARG A 155 17.43 4.14 -13.23
CA ARG A 155 17.30 3.34 -14.45
C ARG A 155 18.42 2.31 -14.63
N ARG A 156 19.39 2.25 -13.70
CA ARG A 156 20.69 1.64 -14.00
C ARG A 156 20.74 0.11 -13.89
N ASP A 157 20.02 -0.55 -12.99
CA ASP A 157 20.01 -2.02 -12.95
C ASP A 157 18.80 -2.59 -12.21
N ALA A 158 18.26 -3.74 -12.64
CA ALA A 158 17.14 -4.40 -11.96
C ALA A 158 17.47 -4.83 -10.51
N ASN A 159 18.75 -5.03 -10.23
CA ASN A 159 19.28 -5.48 -8.94
C ASN A 159 19.81 -4.33 -8.07
N ASP A 160 19.56 -3.07 -8.44
CA ASP A 160 20.04 -1.93 -7.67
C ASP A 160 19.38 -1.92 -6.26
N PRO A 161 20.20 -1.97 -5.18
CA PRO A 161 19.70 -1.90 -3.81
C PRO A 161 19.05 -0.55 -3.48
N ASN A 162 19.35 0.51 -4.23
CA ASN A 162 18.80 1.85 -4.00
C ASN A 162 17.42 2.06 -4.63
N ILE A 163 16.86 1.07 -5.34
CA ILE A 163 15.52 1.19 -5.90
C ILE A 163 14.50 1.29 -4.78
N PHE A 164 13.65 2.31 -4.85
CA PHE A 164 12.50 2.44 -3.98
C PHE A 164 11.52 1.28 -4.19
N ARG A 165 11.36 0.47 -3.15
CA ARG A 165 10.45 -0.68 -3.08
C ARG A 165 9.43 -0.46 -1.97
N TYR A 166 8.26 -1.01 -2.19
CA TYR A 166 7.19 -1.07 -1.21
C TYR A 166 6.50 -2.43 -1.22
N ARG A 167 5.84 -2.75 -0.10
CA ARG A 167 4.99 -3.93 0.03
C ARG A 167 3.55 -3.50 -0.18
N LEU A 168 2.90 -4.07 -1.19
CA LEU A 168 1.48 -3.91 -1.46
C LEU A 168 0.72 -5.09 -0.84
N THR A 169 -0.13 -4.83 0.15
CA THR A 169 -1.07 -5.82 0.67
C THR A 169 -2.46 -5.54 0.14
N THR A 170 -3.07 -6.52 -0.50
CA THR A 170 -4.42 -6.43 -1.07
C THR A 170 -5.39 -7.25 -0.21
N GLU A 171 -6.51 -6.62 0.13
CA GLU A 171 -7.64 -7.27 0.79
C GLU A 171 -8.91 -6.93 0.03
N LEU A 172 -9.59 -7.94 -0.48
CA LEU A 172 -10.92 -7.81 -1.05
C LEU A 172 -11.91 -8.43 -0.07
N ASN A 173 -12.70 -7.59 0.58
CA ASN A 173 -13.69 -8.02 1.56
C ASN A 173 -15.10 -7.84 0.96
N PRO A 174 -16.00 -8.83 1.07
CA PRO A 174 -17.39 -8.61 0.70
C PRO A 174 -18.03 -7.60 1.67
N ALA A 175 -19.02 -6.85 1.18
CA ALA A 175 -19.80 -5.95 2.00
C ALA A 175 -20.48 -6.73 3.12
N GLN A 176 -20.55 -6.11 4.30
CA GLN A 176 -21.29 -6.65 5.45
C GLN A 176 -22.51 -5.74 5.69
N PRO A 177 -23.61 -5.95 4.96
CA PRO A 177 -24.80 -5.11 5.05
C PRO A 177 -25.59 -5.36 6.35
N LEU A 178 -25.36 -6.51 6.99
CA LEU A 178 -25.96 -6.88 8.26
C LEU A 178 -24.88 -6.94 9.35
N PRO A 179 -25.22 -6.57 10.59
CA PRO A 179 -24.35 -6.80 11.75
C PRO A 179 -23.92 -8.26 11.81
N ASN A 180 -22.68 -8.50 12.23
CA ASN A 180 -22.19 -9.86 12.44
C ASN A 180 -23.13 -10.58 13.42
N PRO A 181 -23.77 -11.71 13.06
CA PRO A 181 -24.70 -12.41 13.94
C PRO A 181 -24.02 -12.93 15.22
N TYR A 182 -22.69 -12.93 15.29
CA TYR A 182 -21.90 -13.28 16.46
C TYR A 182 -21.46 -12.07 17.31
N ASP A 183 -21.87 -10.86 16.97
CA ASP A 183 -21.73 -9.70 17.84
C ASP A 183 -22.85 -9.75 18.89
N SER A 184 -22.50 -9.65 20.17
CA SER A 184 -23.47 -9.67 21.27
C SER A 184 -24.43 -8.47 21.25
N LYS A 185 -24.18 -7.47 20.40
CA LYS A 185 -25.12 -6.37 20.10
C LYS A 185 -26.01 -6.63 18.89
N ALA A 186 -25.73 -7.65 18.08
CA ALA A 186 -26.56 -8.05 16.95
C ALA A 186 -27.84 -8.77 17.39
N SER A 187 -27.85 -9.37 18.59
CA SER A 187 -29.06 -9.91 19.23
C SER A 187 -30.08 -8.85 19.64
N ASP A 188 -29.67 -7.58 19.74
CA ASP A 188 -30.57 -6.44 20.02
C ASP A 188 -31.20 -5.89 18.73
N THR A 189 -30.67 -6.27 17.56
CA THR A 189 -31.31 -5.98 16.27
C THR A 189 -32.26 -7.12 15.92
N ASN A 190 -33.43 -6.76 15.38
CA ASN A 190 -34.51 -7.65 14.96
C ASN A 190 -34.13 -8.56 13.77
N ILE A 191 -32.98 -9.25 13.81
CA ILE A 191 -32.47 -10.13 12.76
C ILE A 191 -33.46 -11.27 12.46
N ALA A 192 -34.26 -11.68 13.45
CA ALA A 192 -35.34 -12.64 13.28
C ALA A 192 -36.57 -12.10 12.51
N ASN A 193 -36.70 -10.78 12.34
CA ASN A 193 -37.80 -10.11 11.66
C ASN A 193 -37.38 -9.46 10.33
N LEU A 194 -36.20 -9.80 9.81
CA LEU A 194 -35.77 -9.37 8.48
C LEU A 194 -36.75 -9.93 7.44
N HIS A 195 -37.38 -9.04 6.68
CA HIS A 195 -38.29 -9.45 5.62
C HIS A 195 -37.51 -10.19 4.53
N THR A 196 -38.17 -11.09 3.80
CA THR A 196 -37.56 -11.84 2.69
C THR A 196 -36.86 -10.93 1.68
N ASN A 197 -37.40 -9.73 1.45
CA ASN A 197 -36.81 -8.72 0.58
C ASN A 197 -35.51 -8.11 1.13
N GLU A 198 -35.42 -7.89 2.44
CA GLU A 198 -34.23 -7.35 3.11
C GLU A 198 -33.11 -8.39 3.15
N MET A 199 -33.46 -9.66 3.39
CA MET A 199 -32.54 -10.79 3.30
C MET A 199 -32.00 -10.97 1.89
N LEU A 200 -32.85 -10.84 0.87
CA LEU A 200 -32.44 -10.91 -0.52
C LEU A 200 -31.54 -9.73 -0.92
N PHE A 201 -31.85 -8.52 -0.45
CA PHE A 201 -30.98 -7.35 -0.66
C PHE A 201 -29.62 -7.53 0.02
N ALA A 202 -29.60 -7.96 1.27
CA ALA A 202 -28.37 -8.23 2.01
C ALA A 202 -27.52 -9.30 1.31
N ALA A 203 -28.14 -10.40 0.88
CA ALA A 203 -27.45 -11.47 0.19
C ALA A 203 -26.88 -11.02 -1.18
N ASN A 204 -27.62 -10.20 -1.94
CA ASN A 204 -27.13 -9.62 -3.19
C ASN A 204 -26.00 -8.60 -2.95
N SER A 205 -26.05 -7.85 -1.84
CA SER A 205 -25.01 -6.90 -1.47
C SER A 205 -23.72 -7.61 -1.06
N VAL A 206 -23.80 -8.69 -0.27
CA VAL A 206 -22.62 -9.51 0.09
C VAL A 206 -21.99 -10.16 -1.14
N ALA A 207 -22.80 -10.57 -2.12
CA ALA A 207 -22.32 -11.25 -3.32
C ALA A 207 -21.67 -10.31 -4.36
N ASN A 208 -22.10 -9.04 -4.41
CA ASN A 208 -21.71 -8.13 -5.51
C ASN A 208 -20.97 -6.87 -5.04
N LEU A 209 -21.12 -6.45 -3.79
CA LEU A 209 -20.44 -5.27 -3.27
C LEU A 209 -19.21 -5.71 -2.47
N HIS A 210 -18.06 -5.17 -2.82
CA HIS A 210 -16.77 -5.51 -2.21
C HIS A 210 -16.02 -4.25 -1.77
N GLU A 211 -15.49 -4.23 -0.55
CA GLU A 211 -14.48 -3.27 -0.11
C GLU A 211 -13.10 -3.76 -0.57
N LEU A 212 -12.49 -3.04 -1.52
CA LEU A 212 -11.08 -3.20 -1.85
C LEU A 212 -10.26 -2.31 -0.92
N ARG A 213 -9.29 -2.92 -0.24
CA ARG A 213 -8.31 -2.24 0.59
C ARG A 213 -6.91 -2.56 0.09
N LEU A 214 -6.17 -1.52 -0.30
CA LEU A 214 -4.76 -1.59 -0.63
C LEU A 214 -3.96 -0.94 0.48
N THR A 215 -3.13 -1.73 1.16
CA THR A 215 -2.18 -1.22 2.15
C THR A 215 -0.79 -1.22 1.54
N ILE A 216 -0.16 -0.07 1.44
CA ILE A 216 1.20 0.08 0.96
C ILE A 216 2.10 0.41 2.15
N GLU A 217 3.22 -0.31 2.26
CA GLU A 217 4.20 -0.13 3.34
C GLU A 217 5.61 0.01 2.76
N TRP A 218 6.38 0.98 3.26
CA TRP A 218 7.70 1.33 2.72
C TRP A 218 8.63 1.90 3.82
N PRO A 219 9.93 2.04 3.54
CA PRO A 219 10.69 1.38 2.46
C PRO A 219 10.74 -0.14 2.67
N VAL A 220 10.89 -0.88 1.57
CA VAL A 220 11.18 -2.32 1.62
C VAL A 220 12.63 -2.58 1.28
N TYR A 221 13.26 -3.46 2.04
CA TYR A 221 14.65 -3.87 1.88
C TYR A 221 14.77 -5.38 2.14
N GLN A 222 15.78 -6.00 1.52
CA GLN A 222 16.02 -7.43 1.66
C GLN A 222 17.14 -7.66 2.67
N VAL A 223 16.90 -8.49 3.69
CA VAL A 223 17.88 -8.87 4.71
C VAL A 223 17.88 -10.39 4.82
N ASN A 224 19.03 -11.05 4.63
CA ASN A 224 19.15 -12.51 4.71
C ASN A 224 18.11 -13.24 3.83
N ASN A 225 17.93 -12.79 2.59
CA ASN A 225 16.89 -13.26 1.66
C ASN A 225 15.43 -13.06 2.10
N GLU A 226 15.17 -12.31 3.16
CA GLU A 226 13.83 -11.98 3.63
C GLU A 226 13.49 -10.52 3.37
N TRP A 227 12.29 -10.27 2.85
CA TRP A 227 11.75 -8.92 2.68
C TRP A 227 11.33 -8.32 4.02
N ARG A 228 12.01 -7.25 4.42
CA ARG A 228 11.69 -6.44 5.60
C ARG A 228 11.12 -5.10 5.17
N VAL A 229 10.28 -4.54 6.04
CA VAL A 229 9.51 -3.34 5.73
C VAL A 229 9.73 -2.32 6.83
N GLY A 230 9.86 -1.06 6.42
CA GLY A 230 9.98 0.09 7.31
C GLY A 230 8.68 0.45 8.02
N ARG A 231 8.68 1.63 8.64
CA ARG A 231 7.57 2.10 9.49
C ARG A 231 6.43 2.75 8.71
N ASN A 232 6.67 3.21 7.49
CA ASN A 232 5.69 4.00 6.75
C ASN A 232 4.61 3.09 6.17
N ARG A 233 3.36 3.50 6.34
CA ARG A 233 2.19 2.75 5.90
C ARG A 233 1.09 3.69 5.47
N LYS A 234 0.46 3.40 4.35
CA LYS A 234 -0.74 4.10 3.89
C LYS A 234 -1.75 3.11 3.33
N THR A 235 -3.03 3.35 3.62
CA THR A 235 -4.12 2.47 3.21
C THR A 235 -5.09 3.23 2.32
N TYR A 236 -5.34 2.71 1.13
CA TYR A 236 -6.34 3.18 0.19
C TYR A 236 -7.53 2.22 0.21
N ARG A 237 -8.73 2.79 0.11
CA ARG A 237 -9.98 2.02 0.17
C ARG A 237 -10.92 2.49 -0.91
N THR A 238 -11.64 1.56 -1.52
CA THR A 238 -12.75 1.87 -2.41
C THR A 238 -13.80 0.77 -2.35
N LEU A 239 -15.02 1.11 -2.72
CA LEU A 239 -16.07 0.13 -2.94
C LEU A 239 -16.09 -0.23 -4.43
N LEU A 240 -16.11 -1.53 -4.69
CA LEU A 240 -16.23 -2.12 -6.01
C LEU A 240 -17.56 -2.86 -6.09
N ASN A 241 -18.31 -2.64 -7.17
CA ASN A 241 -19.59 -3.32 -7.40
C ASN A 241 -19.49 -4.21 -8.64
N GLY A 242 -19.70 -5.51 -8.47
CA GLY A 242 -19.47 -6.53 -9.48
C GLY A 242 -19.07 -7.88 -8.88
N ASN A 243 -18.78 -8.82 -9.75
CA ASN A 243 -18.46 -10.20 -9.38
C ASN A 243 -16.95 -10.45 -9.40
N VAL A 244 -16.51 -11.42 -8.60
CA VAL A 244 -15.14 -11.95 -8.65
C VAL A 244 -15.18 -13.31 -9.32
N THR A 245 -14.54 -13.42 -10.48
CA THR A 245 -14.44 -14.68 -11.23
C THR A 245 -13.06 -15.31 -11.03
N ASN A 246 -13.00 -16.64 -11.12
CA ASN A 246 -11.73 -17.37 -11.14
C ASN A 246 -11.51 -17.94 -12.54
N ILE A 247 -10.39 -17.57 -13.16
CA ILE A 247 -10.00 -18.01 -14.49
C ILE A 247 -8.60 -18.60 -14.37
N ALA A 248 -8.48 -19.91 -14.61
CA ALA A 248 -7.20 -20.65 -14.54
C ALA A 248 -6.42 -20.45 -13.22
N GLY A 249 -7.12 -20.30 -12.09
CA GLY A 249 -6.50 -20.10 -10.78
C GLY A 249 -6.22 -18.64 -10.40
N TYR A 250 -6.40 -17.70 -11.32
CA TYR A 250 -6.32 -16.26 -11.08
C TYR A 250 -7.70 -15.67 -10.81
N TYR A 251 -7.79 -14.67 -9.95
CA TYR A 251 -9.05 -14.04 -9.57
C TYR A 251 -9.18 -12.67 -10.22
N PHE A 252 -10.30 -12.38 -10.87
CA PHE A 252 -10.51 -11.11 -11.56
C PHE A 252 -11.79 -10.43 -11.09
N PHE A 253 -11.75 -9.11 -11.00
CA PHE A 253 -12.94 -8.32 -10.80
C PHE A 253 -13.60 -8.05 -12.15
N GLU A 254 -14.86 -8.39 -12.27
CA GLU A 254 -15.66 -8.09 -13.45
C GLU A 254 -16.65 -6.97 -13.11
N PRO A 255 -16.35 -5.71 -13.47
CA PRO A 255 -17.29 -4.62 -13.30
C PRO A 255 -18.52 -4.88 -14.19
N ASN A 256 -19.71 -4.69 -13.63
CA ASN A 256 -21.01 -4.93 -14.29
C ASN A 256 -21.41 -6.40 -14.48
N SER A 257 -20.65 -7.36 -13.93
CA SER A 257 -21.06 -8.75 -13.81
C SER A 257 -21.68 -8.96 -12.43
N TYR A 258 -22.90 -9.47 -12.35
CA TYR A 258 -23.62 -9.63 -11.08
C TYR A 258 -24.06 -11.06 -10.88
N THR A 259 -23.84 -11.58 -9.69
CA THR A 259 -24.34 -12.89 -9.28
C THR A 259 -25.62 -12.75 -8.49
N ASN A 260 -26.59 -13.60 -8.81
CA ASN A 260 -27.80 -13.69 -8.01
C ASN A 260 -27.47 -14.43 -6.70
N ALA A 261 -27.83 -13.82 -5.57
CA ALA A 261 -27.56 -14.36 -4.25
C ALA A 261 -28.13 -15.77 -4.01
N ALA A 262 -29.21 -16.14 -4.70
CA ALA A 262 -29.79 -17.49 -4.62
C ALA A 262 -28.81 -18.61 -5.03
N LEU A 263 -27.82 -18.30 -5.88
CA LEU A 263 -26.76 -19.21 -6.30
C LEU A 263 -25.46 -19.06 -5.48
N ALA A 264 -25.26 -17.93 -4.80
CA ALA A 264 -24.02 -17.61 -4.07
C ALA A 264 -23.99 -18.17 -2.63
N LEU A 265 -25.15 -18.50 -2.06
CA LEU A 265 -25.28 -19.14 -0.74
C LEU A 265 -25.04 -20.66 -0.75
N LEU A 266 -24.83 -21.26 -1.92
CA LEU A 266 -24.44 -22.66 -2.01
C LEU A 266 -22.94 -22.81 -1.64
N PRO A 267 -22.58 -23.77 -0.76
CA PRO A 267 -21.20 -24.02 -0.43
C PRO A 267 -20.40 -24.31 -1.71
N GLN A 268 -19.22 -23.69 -1.82
CA GLN A 268 -18.25 -23.82 -2.92
C GLN A 268 -17.75 -25.27 -3.18
N GLN A 269 -18.31 -26.29 -2.51
CA GLN A 269 -18.03 -27.70 -2.74
C GLN A 269 -18.95 -28.34 -3.79
N PHE A 270 -19.91 -27.58 -4.35
CA PHE A 270 -20.81 -28.04 -5.42
C PHE A 270 -20.80 -27.13 -6.66
N ARG A 271 -19.70 -26.42 -6.92
CA ARG A 271 -19.43 -25.75 -8.20
C ARG A 271 -18.15 -26.29 -8.82
#